data_AF-A0A529HY50-F1
#
_entry.id   AF-A0A529HY50-F1
#
_cell.length_a   1.000
_cell.length_b   1.000
_cell.length_c   1.000
_cell.angle_alpha   90.00
_cell.angle_beta   90.00
_cell.angle_gamma   90.00
#
_symmetry.space_group_name_H-M   'P 1'
#
loop_
_entity.id
_entity.type
_entity.pdbx_description
1 polymer ?
#
loop_
_entity_poly.entity_id
_entity_poly.type
_entity_poly.pdbx_seq_one_letter_code
_entity_poly.pdbx_strand_id
1 'polypeptide(L)'
;ATLTFVLAVAQFGISGLVVRATLQFWGAVAFLALFCTLAAFYIQNAAVRKSTPTRVGFLMGTEPFFGFVLAHLLLNEPLTVPSLIGAGLVLAATFAGIWFESRTSK
;
A
#
# COMPACT_ATOMS: atom_id res chain seq x y z
N ALA A 1 -21.53 -8.19 5.01
CA ALA A 1 -22.15 -6.96 4.45
C ALA A 1 -23.29 -6.44 5.33
N THR A 2 -24.32 -7.25 5.60
CA THR A 2 -25.46 -6.85 6.45
C THR A 2 -25.09 -6.64 7.92
N LEU A 3 -24.34 -7.57 8.53
CA LEU A 3 -23.88 -7.45 9.92
C LEU A 3 -22.98 -6.23 10.15
N THR A 4 -22.03 -6.01 9.24
CA THR A 4 -21.12 -4.85 9.25
C THR A 4 -21.87 -3.53 9.11
N PHE A 5 -22.94 -3.49 8.30
CA PHE A 5 -23.77 -2.30 8.13
C PHE A 5 -24.59 -1.98 9.38
N VAL A 6 -25.21 -3.01 9.99
CA VAL A 6 -25.98 -2.85 11.25
C VAL A 6 -25.09 -2.38 12.39
N LEU A 7 -23.88 -2.96 12.53
CA LEU A 7 -22.92 -2.54 13.55
C LEU A 7 -22.42 -1.11 13.33
N ALA A 8 -22.15 -0.72 12.08
CA ALA A 8 -21.76 0.65 11.75
C ALA A 8 -22.87 1.66 12.09
N VAL A 9 -24.13 1.36 11.74
CA VAL A 9 -25.27 2.24 12.07
C VAL A 9 -25.50 2.31 13.58
N ALA A 10 -25.32 1.21 14.30
CA ALA A 10 -25.44 1.19 15.76
C ALA A 10 -24.32 1.98 16.46
N GLN A 11 -23.09 1.98 15.93
CA GLN A 11 -21.95 2.71 16.50
C GLN A 11 -21.94 4.21 16.17
N PHE A 12 -22.25 4.58 14.92
CA PHE A 12 -22.11 5.96 14.43
C PHE A 12 -23.44 6.73 14.36
N GLY A 13 -24.57 6.03 14.48
CA GLY A 13 -25.90 6.59 14.26
C GLY A 13 -26.14 6.98 12.80
N ILE A 14 -27.40 7.17 12.41
CA ILE A 14 -27.77 7.61 11.04
C ILE A 14 -27.15 8.98 10.71
N SER A 15 -26.97 9.83 11.73
CA SER A 15 -26.33 11.14 11.61
C SER A 15 -24.82 11.07 11.30
N GLY A 16 -24.14 9.98 11.68
CA GLY A 16 -22.73 9.73 11.32
C GLY A 16 -22.56 9.24 9.87
N LEU A 17 -23.64 8.81 9.23
CA LEU A 17 -23.65 8.41 7.82
C LEU A 17 -23.72 9.63 6.88
N VAL A 18 -24.18 10.78 7.40
CA VAL A 18 -24.21 12.04 6.65
C VAL A 18 -22.83 12.68 6.72
N VAL A 19 -22.01 12.41 5.71
CA VAL A 19 -20.69 13.01 5.54
C VAL A 19 -20.85 14.49 5.21
N ARG A 20 -20.79 15.36 6.24
CA ARG A 20 -20.65 16.81 6.06
C ARG A 20 -19.19 17.12 5.78
N ALA A 21 -18.76 16.81 4.56
CA ALA A 21 -17.40 17.06 4.11
C ALA A 21 -17.28 18.44 3.43
N THR A 22 -16.16 19.11 3.68
CA THR A 22 -15.80 20.36 3.01
C THR A 22 -15.34 20.09 1.57
N LEU A 23 -15.31 21.12 0.73
CA LEU A 23 -14.82 21.00 -0.66
C LEU A 23 -13.38 20.47 -0.73
N GLN A 24 -12.55 20.83 0.25
CA GLN A 24 -11.17 20.34 0.37
C GLN A 24 -11.10 18.82 0.56
N PHE A 25 -12.01 18.24 1.35
CA PHE A 25 -12.08 16.78 1.53
C PHE A 25 -12.37 16.08 0.21
N TRP A 26 -13.37 16.55 -0.54
CA TRP A 26 -13.69 15.99 -1.86
C TRP A 26 -12.55 16.16 -2.86
N GLY A 27 -11.83 17.28 -2.81
CA GLY A 27 -10.61 17.48 -3.58
C GLY A 27 -9.53 16.44 -3.26
N ALA A 28 -9.29 16.17 -1.97
CA ALA A 28 -8.35 15.15 -1.53
C ALA A 28 -8.78 13.73 -1.96
N VAL A 29 -10.07 13.40 -1.83
CA VAL A 29 -10.63 12.12 -2.28
C VAL A 29 -10.46 11.95 -3.79
N ALA A 30 -10.78 12.98 -4.58
CA ALA A 30 -10.61 12.96 -6.03
C ALA A 30 -9.13 12.79 -6.41
N PHE A 31 -8.22 13.49 -5.72
CA PHE A 31 -6.78 13.35 -5.94
C PHE A 31 -6.30 11.92 -5.65
N LEU A 32 -6.64 11.35 -4.49
CA LEU A 32 -6.29 9.98 -4.13
C LEU A 32 -6.85 8.98 -5.15
N ALA A 33 -8.14 9.11 -5.51
CA ALA A 33 -8.78 8.19 -6.42
C ALA A 33 -8.14 8.22 -7.82
N LEU A 34 -7.90 9.42 -8.38
CA LEU A 34 -7.37 9.57 -9.73
C LEU A 34 -5.88 9.25 -9.83
N PHE A 35 -5.07 9.82 -8.94
CA PHE A 35 -3.61 9.72 -9.04
C PHE A 35 -3.06 8.54 -8.25
N CYS A 36 -3.43 8.39 -6.97
CA CYS A 36 -2.89 7.30 -6.15
C CYS A 36 -3.47 5.94 -6.52
N THR A 37 -4.71 5.86 -7.00
CA THR A 37 -5.36 4.57 -7.33
C THR A 37 -5.42 4.30 -8.83
N LEU A 38 -6.20 5.09 -9.58
CA LEU A 38 -6.44 4.83 -11.01
C LEU A 38 -5.15 4.87 -11.83
N ALA A 39 -4.34 5.93 -11.69
CA ALA A 39 -3.09 6.04 -12.43
C ALA A 39 -2.07 4.97 -12.00
N ALA A 40 -1.90 4.74 -10.70
CA ALA A 40 -0.98 3.70 -10.20
C ALA A 40 -1.35 2.30 -10.71
N PHE A 41 -2.62 1.91 -10.62
CA PHE A 41 -3.08 0.61 -11.13
C PHE A 41 -3.05 0.52 -12.65
N TYR A 42 -3.29 1.62 -13.37
CA TYR A 42 -3.13 1.64 -14.82
C TYR A 42 -1.68 1.36 -15.21
N ILE A 43 -0.72 2.04 -14.56
CA ILE A 43 0.72 1.84 -14.79
C ILE A 43 1.12 0.40 -14.41
N GLN A 44 0.69 -0.11 -13.25
CA GLN A 44 0.96 -1.49 -12.86
C GLN A 44 0.45 -2.49 -13.89
N ASN A 45 -0.81 -2.36 -14.31
CA ASN A 45 -1.41 -3.26 -15.30
C ASN A 45 -0.71 -3.16 -16.67
N ALA A 46 -0.31 -1.96 -17.09
CA ALA A 46 0.44 -1.77 -18.32
C ALA A 46 1.85 -2.40 -18.23
N ALA A 47 2.52 -2.27 -17.08
CA ALA A 47 3.84 -2.84 -16.83
C ALA A 47 3.80 -4.37 -16.81
N VAL A 48 2.78 -4.97 -16.17
CA VAL A 48 2.55 -6.43 -16.18
C VAL A 48 2.31 -6.95 -17.60
N ARG A 49 1.57 -6.22 -18.43
CA ARG A 49 1.31 -6.64 -19.82
C ARG A 49 2.55 -6.59 -20.72
N LYS A 50 3.52 -5.72 -20.43
CA LYS A 50 4.74 -5.51 -21.24
C LYS A 50 5.99 -6.17 -20.68
N SER A 51 5.93 -6.71 -19.45
CA SER A 51 7.06 -7.30 -18.74
C SER A 51 6.77 -8.75 -18.38
N THR A 52 7.80 -9.59 -18.18
CA THR A 52 7.57 -10.93 -17.64
C THR A 52 7.08 -10.82 -16.18
N PRO A 53 6.13 -11.66 -15.75
CA PRO A 53 5.59 -11.65 -14.38
C PRO A 53 6.67 -11.59 -13.29
N THR A 54 7.82 -12.21 -13.56
CA THR A 54 9.01 -12.22 -12.69
C THR A 54 9.60 -10.83 -12.44
N ARG A 55 9.65 -9.93 -13.43
CA ARG A 55 10.22 -8.58 -13.25
C ARG A 55 9.28 -7.66 -12.48
N VAL A 56 7.96 -7.81 -12.70
CA VAL A 56 6.98 -7.04 -11.93
C VAL A 56 6.87 -7.57 -10.51
N GLY A 57 6.89 -8.89 -10.31
CA GLY A 57 6.96 -9.49 -8.98
C GLY A 57 8.20 -9.03 -8.20
N PHE A 58 9.35 -8.88 -8.87
CA PHE A 58 10.54 -8.29 -8.25
C PHE A 58 10.30 -6.84 -7.81
N LEU A 59 9.66 -6.02 -8.65
CA LEU A 59 9.33 -4.63 -8.33
C LEU A 59 8.34 -4.53 -7.15
N MET A 60 7.29 -5.37 -7.12
CA MET A 60 6.35 -5.44 -5.99
C MET A 60 7.06 -5.90 -4.71
N GLY A 61 8.01 -6.82 -4.83
CA GLY A 61 8.87 -7.23 -3.74
C GLY A 61 9.77 -6.12 -3.19
N THR A 62 9.93 -5.00 -3.89
CA THR A 62 10.67 -3.83 -3.37
C THR A 62 9.81 -2.80 -2.63
N GLU A 63 8.48 -2.97 -2.59
CA GLU A 63 7.58 -2.12 -1.78
C GLU A 63 8.02 -1.94 -0.32
N PRO A 64 8.40 -2.99 0.44
CA PRO A 64 8.83 -2.80 1.82
C PRO A 64 10.09 -1.93 1.96
N PHE A 65 11.01 -1.99 0.99
CA PHE A 65 12.20 -1.13 0.98
C PHE A 65 11.83 0.34 0.77
N PHE A 66 11.03 0.63 -0.26
CA PHE A 66 10.57 1.99 -0.49
C PHE A 66 9.67 2.50 0.65
N GLY A 67 8.85 1.63 1.24
CA GLY A 67 8.04 1.97 2.41
C GLY A 67 8.88 2.42 3.60
N PHE A 68 9.96 1.70 3.91
CA PHE A 68 10.89 2.10 4.97
C PHE A 68 11.60 3.43 4.66
N VAL A 69 12.14 3.58 3.45
CA VAL A 69 12.85 4.80 3.03
C VAL A 69 11.91 6.02 3.05
N LEU A 70 10.70 5.88 2.51
CA LEU A 70 9.71 6.96 2.49
C LEU A 70 9.16 7.28 3.89
N ALA A 71 9.00 6.29 4.78
CA ALA A 71 8.62 6.56 6.17
C ALA A 71 9.66 7.44 6.87
N HIS A 72 10.95 7.18 6.66
CA HIS A 72 11.99 8.03 7.21
C HIS A 72 12.03 9.41 6.54
N LEU A 73 11.94 9.49 5.21
CA LEU A 73 12.09 10.76 4.48
C LEU A 73 10.86 11.67 4.54
N LEU A 74 9.63 11.12 4.45
CA LEU A 74 8.39 11.91 4.40
C LEU A 74 7.74 12.09 5.77
N LEU A 75 7.77 11.05 6.61
CA LEU A 75 7.15 11.10 7.96
C LEU A 75 8.16 11.49 9.05
N ASN A 76 9.44 11.60 8.69
CA ASN A 76 10.54 11.94 9.61
C ASN A 76 10.62 10.97 10.80
N GLU A 77 10.21 9.71 10.58
CA GLU A 77 10.21 8.66 11.59
C GLU A 77 11.64 8.39 12.08
N PRO A 78 11.88 8.35 13.40
CA PRO A 78 13.21 8.16 13.95
C PRO A 78 13.73 6.74 13.68
N LEU A 79 14.97 6.68 13.20
CA LEU A 79 15.70 5.42 13.00
C LEU A 79 16.23 4.91 14.34
N THR A 80 15.33 4.33 15.12
CA THR A 80 15.65 3.64 16.36
C THR A 80 16.23 2.24 16.06
N VAL A 81 17.02 1.71 16.98
CA VAL A 81 17.58 0.35 16.85
C VAL A 81 16.48 -0.71 16.62
N PRO A 82 15.33 -0.68 17.34
CA PRO A 82 14.23 -1.60 17.06
C PRO A 82 13.62 -1.44 15.66
N SER A 83 13.46 -0.21 15.16
CA SER A 83 12.88 0.01 13.82
C SER A 83 13.83 -0.45 12.71
N LEU A 84 15.14 -0.31 12.90
CA LEU A 84 16.16 -0.87 12.00
C LEU A 84 16.16 -2.40 11.98
N ILE A 85 16.01 -3.05 13.14
CA ILE A 85 15.91 -4.51 13.22
C ILE A 85 14.65 -4.99 12.51
N GLY A 86 13.51 -4.35 12.78
CA GLY A 86 12.24 -4.68 12.12
C GLY A 86 12.30 -4.52 10.61
N ALA A 87 12.83 -3.38 10.14
CA ALA A 87 13.03 -3.13 8.71
C ALA A 87 13.98 -4.15 8.07
N GLY A 88 15.09 -4.47 8.73
CA GLY A 88 16.04 -5.49 8.28
C GLY A 88 15.39 -6.87 8.14
N LEU A 89 14.53 -7.25 9.09
CA LEU A 89 13.84 -8.54 9.08
C LEU A 89 12.81 -8.62 7.94
N VAL A 90 12.04 -7.55 7.71
CA VAL A 90 11.10 -7.45 6.58
C VAL A 90 11.85 -7.56 5.25
N LEU A 91 12.91 -6.76 5.07
CA LEU A 91 13.72 -6.80 3.85
C LEU A 91 14.34 -8.17 3.61
N ALA A 92 14.94 -8.78 4.63
CA ALA A 92 15.53 -10.10 4.53
C ALA A 92 14.49 -11.16 4.12
N ALA A 93 13.29 -11.13 4.71
CA ALA A 93 12.20 -12.02 4.37
C ALA A 93 11.74 -11.83 2.92
N THR A 94 11.59 -10.58 2.46
CA THR A 94 11.15 -10.28 1.09
C THR A 94 12.19 -10.71 0.06
N PHE A 95 13.48 -10.40 0.27
CA PHE A 95 14.55 -10.86 -0.61
C PHE A 95 14.67 -12.39 -0.64
N ALA A 96 14.55 -13.05 0.52
CA ALA A 96 14.55 -14.51 0.59
C ALA A 96 13.39 -15.09 -0.23
N GLY A 97 12.17 -14.58 -0.08
CA GLY A 97 11.00 -15.02 -0.82
C GLY A 97 11.17 -14.91 -2.34
N ILE A 98 11.62 -13.74 -2.82
CA ILE A 98 11.91 -13.51 -4.25
C ILE A 98 12.98 -14.49 -4.75
N TRP A 99 14.04 -14.71 -3.97
CA TRP A 99 15.13 -15.59 -4.35
C TRP A 99 14.68 -17.06 -4.45
N PHE A 100 13.86 -17.53 -3.51
CA PHE A 100 13.28 -18.88 -3.56
C PHE A 100 12.38 -19.06 -4.78
N GLU A 101 11.53 -18.09 -5.06
CA GLU A 101 10.62 -18.15 -6.21
C GLU A 101 11.36 -18.13 -7.55
N SER A 102 12.48 -17.39 -7.63
CA SER A 102 13.37 -17.41 -8.79
C SER A 102 14.07 -18.77 -9.02
N ARG A 103 14.18 -19.62 -7.99
CA ARG A 103 14.77 -20.96 -8.10
C ARG A 103 13.77 -22.05 -8.44
N THR A 104 12.50 -21.90 -8.05
CA THR A 104 11.44 -22.89 -8.30
C THR A 104 10.87 -22.78 -9.72
N SER A 105 11.03 -21.62 -10.38
CA SER A 105 10.72 -21.46 -11.80
C SER A 105 11.90 -21.92 -12.69
N LYS A 106 12.35 -23.17 -12.51
CA LYS A 106 13.19 -23.90 -13.47
C LYS A 106 12.55 -25.25 -13.77
#